data_AF-A0A800F0L2-F1
#
_entry.id   AF-A0A800F0L2-F1
#
_cell.length_a   1.000
_cell.length_b   1.000
_cell.length_c   1.000
_cell.angle_alpha   90.00
_cell.angle_beta   90.00
_cell.angle_gamma   90.00
#
_symmetry.space_group_name_H-M   'P 1'
#
loop_
_entity.id
_entity.type
_entity.pdbx_description
1 polymer ?
#
loop_
_entity_poly.entity_id
_entity_poly.type
_entity_poly.pdbx_seq_one_letter_code
_entity_poly.pdbx_strand_id
1 'polypeptide(L)'
;ASKYVRIITGLPIHDTTAGFVCYGRKALDTLDLKKIKFHGYAFQIEMKFSIWKLGFNLKEVPIIFRDRVKGSSKLNSGIIQEAAFGVIFLKLKSFFSTYAKSK
;
A
#
# COMPACT_ATOMS: atom_id res chain seq x y z
N ALA A 1 -1.93 12.57 -3.07
CA ALA A 1 -1.11 11.40 -2.71
C ALA A 1 -1.23 10.26 -3.73
N SER A 2 -2.43 9.72 -3.97
CA SER A 2 -2.59 8.49 -4.77
C SER A 2 -2.10 8.59 -6.22
N LYS A 3 -2.30 9.73 -6.89
CA LYS A 3 -1.78 9.98 -8.25
C LYS A 3 -0.25 9.82 -8.33
N TYR A 4 0.48 10.34 -7.36
CA TYR A 4 1.95 10.21 -7.27
C TYR A 4 2.37 8.73 -7.15
N VAL A 5 1.74 8.01 -6.22
CA VAL A 5 2.01 6.59 -6.00
C VAL A 5 1.76 5.77 -7.26
N ARG A 6 0.63 6.03 -7.96
CA ARG A 6 0.28 5.33 -9.20
C ARG A 6 1.31 5.55 -10.29
N ILE A 7 1.77 6.79 -10.50
CA ILE A 7 2.77 7.12 -11.53
C ILE A 7 4.06 6.32 -11.27
N ILE A 8 4.52 6.24 -10.03
CA ILE A 8 5.77 5.57 -9.70
C ILE A 8 5.60 4.05 -9.71
N THR A 9 4.55 3.53 -9.07
CA THR A 9 4.39 2.08 -8.86
C THR A 9 3.81 1.37 -10.08
N GLY A 10 2.92 2.03 -10.83
CA GLY A 10 2.10 1.44 -11.89
C GLY A 10 0.82 0.77 -11.38
N LEU A 11 0.43 1.00 -10.12
CA LEU A 11 -0.76 0.39 -9.53
C LEU A 11 -2.05 0.74 -10.32
N PRO A 12 -2.87 -0.26 -10.69
CA PRO A 12 -4.08 -0.07 -11.49
C PRO A 12 -5.31 0.29 -10.64
N ILE A 13 -5.13 1.09 -9.59
CA ILE A 13 -6.20 1.55 -8.68
C ILE A 13 -6.08 3.06 -8.48
N HIS A 14 -7.19 3.76 -8.26
CA HIS A 14 -7.22 5.20 -8.03
C HIS A 14 -6.81 5.58 -6.61
N ASP A 15 -7.26 4.82 -5.60
CA ASP A 15 -6.93 5.06 -4.19
C ASP A 15 -5.92 4.06 -3.61
N THR A 16 -4.65 4.41 -3.79
CA THR A 16 -3.52 3.65 -3.22
C THR A 16 -3.37 3.85 -1.71
N THR A 17 -4.06 4.82 -1.11
CA THR A 17 -3.91 5.24 0.30
C THR A 17 -5.11 4.92 1.19
N ALA A 18 -6.15 4.27 0.66
CA ALA A 18 -7.26 3.78 1.49
C ALA A 18 -6.77 2.77 2.54
N GLY A 19 -7.14 3.00 3.80
CA GLY A 19 -6.89 2.07 4.92
C GLY A 19 -8.05 1.10 5.18
N PHE A 20 -9.20 1.30 4.55
CA PHE A 20 -10.33 0.37 4.63
C PHE A 20 -10.27 -0.58 3.44
N VAL A 21 -9.69 -1.77 3.65
CA VAL A 21 -9.42 -2.75 2.60
C VAL A 21 -9.75 -4.15 3.11
N CYS A 22 -10.38 -4.95 2.25
CA CYS A 22 -10.56 -6.38 2.48
C CYS A 22 -9.52 -7.15 1.68
N TYR A 23 -8.69 -7.92 2.37
CA TYR A 23 -7.75 -8.85 1.72
C TYR A 23 -8.30 -10.26 1.81
N GLY A 24 -8.38 -10.95 0.66
CA GLY A 24 -8.72 -12.35 0.64
C GLY A 24 -7.67 -13.18 1.39
N ARG A 25 -8.09 -14.24 2.08
CA ARG A 25 -7.19 -15.12 2.84
C ARG A 25 -5.96 -15.54 2.03
N LYS A 26 -6.17 -16.05 0.81
CA LYS A 26 -5.08 -16.50 -0.08
C LYS A 26 -4.05 -15.39 -0.37
N ALA A 27 -4.51 -14.13 -0.50
CA ALA A 27 -3.62 -13.00 -0.75
C ALA A 27 -2.76 -12.68 0.47
N LEU A 28 -3.33 -12.73 1.68
CA LEU A 28 -2.58 -12.56 2.92
C LEU A 28 -1.61 -13.71 3.18
N ASP A 29 -2.05 -14.96 2.98
CA ASP A 29 -1.21 -16.16 3.17
C ASP A 29 -0.01 -16.17 2.20
N THR A 30 -0.19 -15.67 0.97
CA THR A 30 0.89 -15.58 -0.03
C THR A 30 1.87 -14.44 0.26
N LEU A 31 1.42 -13.41 0.99
CA LEU A 31 2.21 -12.23 1.30
C LEU A 31 3.11 -12.51 2.51
N ASP A 32 4.42 -12.38 2.32
CA ASP A 32 5.37 -12.45 3.42
C ASP A 32 5.31 -11.16 4.26
N LEU A 33 4.46 -11.17 5.28
CA LEU A 33 4.24 -10.02 6.17
C LEU A 33 5.53 -9.57 6.89
N LYS A 34 6.52 -10.45 7.05
CA LYS A 34 7.82 -10.09 7.67
C LYS A 34 8.68 -9.23 6.77
N LYS A 35 8.41 -9.21 5.45
CA LYS A 35 9.14 -8.38 4.47
C LYS A 35 8.57 -6.98 4.30
N ILE A 36 7.37 -6.73 4.82
CA ILE A 36 6.74 -5.40 4.84
C ILE A 36 7.53 -4.52 5.81
N LYS A 37 8.13 -3.45 5.29
CA LYS A 37 9.06 -2.61 6.04
C LYS A 37 8.50 -1.23 6.38
N PHE A 38 7.48 -0.77 5.69
CA PHE A 38 6.89 0.52 6.01
C PHE A 38 6.05 0.47 7.28
N HIS A 39 6.19 1.52 8.07
CA HIS A 39 5.36 1.78 9.24
C HIS A 39 4.33 2.88 8.93
N GLY A 40 3.37 3.07 9.84
CA GLY A 40 2.45 4.22 9.78
C GLY A 40 1.42 4.14 8.67
N TYR A 41 1.47 5.06 7.69
CA TYR A 41 0.50 5.14 6.58
C TYR A 41 1.03 4.50 5.29
N ALA A 42 2.36 4.45 5.13
CA ALA A 42 3.02 3.93 3.94
C ALA A 42 2.86 2.40 3.76
N PHE A 43 2.62 1.64 4.84
CA PHE A 43 2.37 0.19 4.75
C PHE A 43 1.18 -0.13 3.84
N GLN A 44 0.16 0.74 3.79
CA GLN A 44 -1.04 0.52 2.96
C GLN A 44 -0.67 0.47 1.48
N ILE A 45 0.28 1.29 1.07
CA ILE A 45 0.80 1.32 -0.30
C ILE A 45 1.62 0.06 -0.57
N GLU A 46 2.53 -0.32 0.33
CA GLU A 46 3.39 -1.52 0.16
C GLU A 46 2.58 -2.81 0.14
N MET A 47 1.54 -2.94 0.96
CA MET A 47 0.63 -4.08 0.95
C MET A 47 -0.06 -4.23 -0.42
N LYS A 48 -0.67 -3.15 -0.93
CA LYS A 48 -1.36 -3.14 -2.24
C LYS A 48 -0.39 -3.42 -3.38
N PHE A 49 0.78 -2.79 -3.36
CA PHE A 49 1.82 -2.99 -4.37
C PHE A 49 2.36 -4.42 -4.36
N SER A 50 2.63 -4.99 -3.19
CA SER A 50 3.18 -6.34 -3.08
C SER A 50 2.20 -7.41 -3.56
N ILE A 51 0.92 -7.28 -3.18
CA ILE A 51 -0.14 -8.20 -3.64
C ILE A 51 -0.35 -8.08 -5.15
N TRP A 52 -0.31 -6.87 -5.71
CA TRP A 52 -0.35 -6.67 -7.16
C TRP A 52 0.85 -7.31 -7.87
N LYS A 53 2.05 -7.15 -7.33
CA LYS A 53 3.28 -7.79 -7.85
C LYS A 53 3.26 -9.32 -7.75
N LEU A 54 2.51 -9.88 -6.80
CA LEU A 54 2.25 -11.32 -6.68
C LEU A 54 1.17 -11.82 -7.66
N GLY A 55 0.59 -10.94 -8.49
CA GLY A 55 -0.36 -11.28 -9.54
C GLY A 55 -1.82 -11.38 -9.09
N PHE A 56 -2.16 -10.85 -7.91
CA PHE A 56 -3.54 -10.79 -7.45
C PHE A 56 -4.29 -9.62 -8.10
N ASN A 57 -5.60 -9.80 -8.29
CA ASN A 57 -6.50 -8.77 -8.78
C ASN A 57 -6.83 -7.76 -7.68
N LEU A 58 -6.82 -6.48 -8.03
CA LEU A 58 -7.26 -5.38 -7.19
C LEU A 58 -8.59 -4.85 -7.72
N LYS A 59 -9.57 -4.61 -6.84
CA LYS A 59 -10.86 -4.02 -7.19
C LYS A 59 -11.21 -2.92 -6.20
N GLU A 60 -11.69 -1.80 -6.72
CA GLU A 60 -12.16 -0.67 -5.93
C GLU A 60 -13.69 -0.75 -5.75
N VAL A 61 -14.15 -0.45 -4.54
CA VAL A 61 -15.57 -0.36 -4.21
C VAL A 61 -15.81 1.03 -3.63
N PRO A 62 -16.72 1.84 -4.21
CA PRO A 62 -16.97 3.19 -3.73
C PRO A 62 -17.62 3.14 -2.33
N ILE A 63 -17.14 4.03 -1.46
CA ILE A 63 -17.69 4.22 -0.11
C ILE A 63 -17.91 5.71 0.14
N ILE A 64 -18.79 6.02 1.09
CA ILE A 64 -18.93 7.38 1.62
C ILE A 64 -17.96 7.51 2.79
N PHE A 65 -16.90 8.30 2.60
CA PHE A 65 -15.98 8.62 3.70
C PHE A 65 -16.61 9.71 4.57
N ARG A 66 -16.77 9.44 5.86
CA ARG A 66 -17.27 10.42 6.83
C ARG A 66 -16.12 10.96 7.67
N ASP A 67 -16.12 12.27 7.88
CA ASP A 67 -15.09 12.92 8.68
C ASP A 67 -15.14 12.48 10.15
N ARG A 68 -13.96 12.42 10.75
CA ARG A 68 -13.81 12.10 12.18
C ARG A 68 -14.39 13.25 13.01
N VAL A 69 -15.33 12.93 13.89
CA VAL A 69 -15.99 13.92 14.77
C VAL A 69 -15.23 14.17 16.08
N LYS A 70 -14.42 13.20 16.54
CA LYS A 70 -13.70 13.28 17.83
C LYS A 70 -12.27 12.76 17.73
N GLY A 71 -11.35 13.38 18.46
CA GLY A 71 -9.92 12.99 18.55
C GLY A 71 -9.01 13.70 17.53
N SER A 72 -7.71 13.75 17.82
CA SER A 72 -6.70 14.39 16.96
C SER A 72 -6.13 13.43 15.91
N SER A 73 -5.62 13.99 14.81
CA SER A 73 -4.91 13.22 13.79
C SER A 73 -3.57 12.71 14.32
N LYS A 74 -3.23 11.46 13.98
CA LYS A 74 -1.91 10.86 14.23
C LYS A 74 -0.94 11.05 13.04
N LEU A 75 -1.40 11.68 11.95
CA LEU A 75 -0.57 11.97 10.79
C LEU A 75 0.26 13.23 11.05
N ASN A 76 1.56 13.15 10.77
CA ASN A 76 2.49 14.28 10.81
C ASN A 76 3.30 14.36 9.51
N SER A 77 3.99 15.48 9.30
CA SER A 77 4.78 15.75 8.09
C SER A 77 5.92 14.73 7.88
N GLY A 78 6.52 14.21 8.96
CA GLY A 78 7.56 13.18 8.88
C GLY A 78 7.06 11.89 8.24
N ILE A 79 5.88 11.41 8.64
CA ILE A 79 5.25 10.21 8.07
C ILE A 79 4.97 10.40 6.57
N ILE A 80 4.59 11.61 6.16
CA ILE A 80 4.32 11.92 4.74
C ILE A 80 5.61 11.88 3.92
N GLN A 81 6.69 12.46 4.44
CA GLN A 81 7.99 12.45 3.77
C GLN A 81 8.55 11.02 3.65
N GLU A 82 8.49 10.24 4.73
CA GLU A 82 8.89 8.83 4.72
C GLU A 82 8.11 8.04 3.66
N ALA A 83 6.78 8.25 3.58
CA ALA A 83 5.95 7.61 2.58
C ALA A 83 6.36 8.01 1.15
N ALA A 84 6.66 9.28 0.91
CA ALA A 84 7.06 9.76 -0.42
C ALA A 84 8.36 9.10 -0.88
N PHE A 85 9.43 9.15 -0.07
CA PHE A 85 10.70 8.51 -0.39
C PHE A 85 10.59 6.98 -0.42
N GLY A 86 9.80 6.42 0.51
CA GLY A 86 9.52 5.00 0.59
C GLY A 86 8.92 4.46 -0.71
N VAL A 87 7.98 5.16 -1.33
CA VAL A 87 7.37 4.73 -2.60
C VAL A 87 8.39 4.60 -3.74
N ILE A 88 9.37 5.51 -3.82
CA ILE A 88 10.46 5.43 -4.80
C ILE A 88 11.32 4.20 -4.51
N PHE A 89 11.74 4.03 -3.25
CA PHE A 89 12.57 2.89 -2.84
C PHE A 89 11.86 1.55 -3.06
N LEU A 90 10.54 1.48 -2.78
CA LEU A 90 9.69 0.32 -3.01
C LEU A 90 9.70 -0.07 -4.49
N LYS A 91 9.55 0.91 -5.39
CA LYS A 91 9.61 0.67 -6.84
C LYS A 91 10.99 0.20 -7.28
N LEU A 92 12.06 0.82 -6.81
CA LEU A 92 13.43 0.41 -7.13
C LEU A 92 13.71 -1.02 -6.65
N LYS A 93 13.40 -1.32 -5.40
CA LYS A 93 13.51 -2.67 -4.82
C LYS A 93 12.70 -3.70 -5.61
N SER A 94 11.57 -3.30 -6.19
CA SER A 94 10.72 -4.22 -6.97
C SER A 94 11.37 -4.76 -8.25
N PHE A 95 12.42 -4.10 -8.75
CA PHE A 95 13.20 -4.60 -9.89
C PHE A 95 14.23 -5.65 -9.48
N PHE A 96 14.77 -5.56 -8.26
CA PHE A 96 15.79 -6.48 -7.75
C PHE A 96 15.21 -7.59 -6.87
N SER A 97 14.00 -7.41 -6.35
CA SER A 97 13.33 -8.36 -5.47
C SER A 97 12.43 -9.29 -6.26
N THR A 98 12.62 -10.59 -6.09
CA THR A 98 11.66 -11.58 -6.58
C THR A 98 10.46 -11.60 -5.64
N TYR A 99 9.28 -11.25 -6.14
CA TYR A 99 8.01 -11.48 -5.43
C TYR A 99 7.66 -12.96 -5.57
N ALA A 100 8.35 -13.79 -4.81
CA ALA A 100 8.07 -15.22 -4.74
C ALA A 100 6.83 -15.45 -3.86
N LYS A 101 5.98 -16.39 -4.26
CA LYS A 101 4.83 -16.82 -3.44
C LYS A 101 5.37 -17.46 -2.17
N SER A 102 4.90 -16.99 -1.00
CA SER A 102 5.11 -17.74 0.24
C SER A 102 4.46 -19.11 0.08
N LYS A 103 5.21 -20.18 0.39
CA LYS A 103 4.73 -21.56 0.35
C LYS A 103 3.78 -21.83 1.51
#